data_AF-A0A382S773-F1
#
_entry.id   AF-A0A382S773-F1
#
_cell.length_a   1.000
_cell.length_b   1.000
_cell.length_c   1.000
_cell.angle_alpha   90.00
_cell.angle_beta   90.00
_cell.angle_gamma   90.00
#
_symmetry.space_group_name_H-M   'P 1'
#
loop_
_entity.id
_entity.type
_entity.pdbx_description
1 polymer ?
#
loop_
_entity_poly.entity_id
_entity_poly.type
_entity_poly.pdbx_seq_one_letter_code
_entity_poly.pdbx_strand_id
1 'polypeptide(L)'
;DYSHIINHSGARCMIISSHELCLKALPAVESSSDCRSVIKINEDNHSYNNPVNILQWNDLVEKNTDDAWKNIESEEYKNYDFNEEIKSIKRSDTACIIYTSGTGGNPKGVMLSHGAMLSNCSGAKILLQNLLEGMDEIKFLSWLPLSHSYEHTLQFFTLGIGAQVYYAEGIDKLVVNMGEVSPHFMTAVPRFYDSLHTRISQGLKKQGKLSQSLFSSTLRLGKKKYNGEKLSFVENITNNILDKLVRRKVNKRFGGSLKALISGGSALNFEVGLYLTALGLPLLQGYGQTETAPVVSANPPEKVKLDTVGKLF
;
A
#
# COMPACT_ATOMS: atom_id res chain seq x y z
N ASP A 1 22.48 -1.46 -9.73
CA ASP A 1 21.52 -0.99 -8.71
C ASP A 1 21.89 -1.42 -7.30
N TYR A 2 21.92 -2.72 -6.95
CA TYR A 2 22.24 -3.16 -5.58
C TYR A 2 23.55 -2.56 -5.03
N SER A 3 24.65 -2.62 -5.81
CA SER A 3 25.94 -2.05 -5.38
C SER A 3 25.88 -0.54 -5.17
N HIS A 4 25.12 0.18 -6.01
CA HIS A 4 24.93 1.62 -5.82
C HIS A 4 24.15 1.90 -4.53
N ILE A 5 23.02 1.23 -4.34
CA ILE A 5 22.12 1.43 -3.20
C ILE A 5 22.83 1.14 -1.87
N ILE A 6 23.49 -0.01 -1.75
CA ILE A 6 24.15 -0.44 -0.50
C ILE A 6 25.22 0.57 -0.07
N ASN A 7 26.09 0.96 -1.01
CA ASN A 7 27.19 1.88 -0.74
C ASN A 7 26.67 3.31 -0.52
N HIS A 8 25.67 3.75 -1.28
CA HIS A 8 25.11 5.09 -1.14
C HIS A 8 24.29 5.26 0.15
N SER A 9 23.63 4.22 0.65
CA SER A 9 22.91 4.29 1.94
C SER A 9 23.82 4.10 3.16
N GLY A 10 25.06 3.63 2.98
CA GLY A 10 25.92 3.21 4.09
C GLY A 10 25.36 1.99 4.83
N ALA A 11 24.67 1.08 4.11
CA ALA A 11 24.08 -0.09 4.73
C ALA A 11 25.19 -1.03 5.24
N ARG A 12 25.06 -1.52 6.48
CA ARG A 12 26.02 -2.47 7.08
C ARG A 12 25.55 -3.93 7.01
N CYS A 13 24.26 -4.11 6.80
CA CYS A 13 23.59 -5.39 6.71
C CYS A 13 22.48 -5.33 5.65
N MET A 14 22.23 -6.45 4.97
CA MET A 14 21.14 -6.58 4.00
C MET A 14 20.17 -7.67 4.44
N ILE A 15 18.87 -7.38 4.45
CA ILE A 15 17.82 -8.38 4.72
C ILE A 15 17.25 -8.84 3.38
N ILE A 16 17.24 -10.15 3.12
CA ILE A 16 16.86 -10.73 1.82
C ILE A 16 15.87 -11.87 2.02
N SER A 17 14.79 -11.89 1.25
CA SER A 17 13.74 -12.91 1.42
C SER A 17 14.08 -14.28 0.85
N SER A 18 14.54 -14.36 -0.40
CA SER A 18 14.65 -15.63 -1.13
C SER A 18 16.06 -15.92 -1.66
N HIS A 19 16.29 -17.19 -2.03
CA HIS A 19 17.51 -17.64 -2.71
C HIS A 19 17.80 -16.83 -3.97
N GLU A 20 16.80 -16.64 -4.83
CA GLU A 20 16.94 -15.96 -6.12
C GLU A 20 17.35 -14.49 -5.96
N LEU A 21 16.83 -13.81 -4.93
CA LEU A 21 17.24 -12.45 -4.60
C LEU A 21 18.64 -12.43 -4.00
N CYS A 22 18.99 -13.43 -3.18
CA CYS A 22 20.31 -13.57 -2.60
C CYS A 22 21.38 -13.69 -3.71
N LEU A 23 21.18 -14.55 -4.71
CA LEU A 23 22.10 -14.68 -5.86
C LEU A 23 22.32 -13.35 -6.61
N LYS A 24 21.28 -12.52 -6.72
CA LYS A 24 21.36 -11.22 -7.41
C LYS A 24 22.06 -10.15 -6.58
N ALA A 25 21.91 -10.18 -5.26
CA ALA A 25 22.36 -9.13 -4.37
C ALA A 25 23.73 -9.42 -3.72
N LEU A 26 24.11 -10.69 -3.53
CA LEU A 26 25.37 -11.08 -2.91
C LEU A 26 26.60 -10.43 -3.54
N PRO A 27 26.75 -10.35 -4.88
CA PRO A 27 27.92 -9.69 -5.48
C PRO A 27 28.06 -8.22 -5.06
N ALA A 28 26.96 -7.54 -4.73
CA ALA A 28 26.97 -6.18 -4.26
C ALA A 28 27.39 -6.04 -2.78
N VAL A 29 27.06 -7.04 -1.95
CA VAL A 29 27.51 -7.12 -0.56
C VAL A 29 29.00 -7.45 -0.51
N GLU A 30 29.42 -8.43 -1.31
CA GLU A 30 30.82 -8.88 -1.41
C GLU A 30 31.79 -7.78 -1.83
N SER A 31 31.31 -6.84 -2.65
CA SER A 31 32.08 -5.67 -3.12
C SER A 31 31.95 -4.43 -2.23
N SER A 32 31.13 -4.47 -1.17
CA SER A 32 30.96 -3.33 -0.25
C SER A 32 32.02 -3.34 0.84
N SER A 33 32.54 -2.16 1.20
CA SER A 33 33.45 -2.01 2.35
C SER A 33 32.72 -2.13 3.70
N ASP A 34 31.43 -1.78 3.70
CA ASP A 34 30.64 -1.52 4.89
C ASP A 34 29.61 -2.63 5.14
N CYS A 35 28.98 -3.16 4.09
CA CYS A 35 27.98 -4.22 4.19
C CYS A 35 28.65 -5.59 4.22
N ARG A 36 28.67 -6.25 5.38
CA ARG A 36 29.37 -7.54 5.55
C ARG A 36 28.48 -8.69 5.93
N SER A 37 27.21 -8.42 6.21
CA SER A 37 26.25 -9.43 6.65
C SER A 37 24.98 -9.41 5.81
N VAL A 38 24.44 -10.60 5.58
CA VAL A 38 23.12 -10.82 4.99
C VAL A 38 22.27 -11.56 6.01
N ILE A 39 21.08 -11.05 6.30
CA ILE A 39 20.07 -11.77 7.05
C ILE A 39 19.06 -12.31 6.04
N LYS A 40 18.91 -13.63 6.00
CA LYS A 40 18.02 -14.30 5.08
C LYS A 40 16.72 -14.69 5.77
N ILE A 41 15.59 -14.28 5.19
CA ILE A 41 14.27 -14.53 5.79
C ILE A 41 13.85 -15.98 5.57
N ASN A 42 13.85 -16.46 4.32
CA ASN A 42 13.42 -17.81 4.02
C ASN A 42 14.61 -18.77 4.08
N GLU A 43 14.48 -19.83 4.86
CA GLU A 43 15.44 -20.93 4.87
C GLU A 43 15.50 -21.61 3.51
N ASP A 44 16.69 -22.10 3.16
CA ASP A 44 16.86 -23.07 2.09
C ASP A 44 18.08 -23.96 2.37
N ASN A 45 18.22 -25.01 1.57
CA ASN A 45 19.33 -25.95 1.67
C ASN A 45 20.56 -25.51 0.85
N HIS A 46 20.66 -24.24 0.48
CA HIS A 46 21.76 -23.77 -0.37
C HIS A 46 22.95 -23.32 0.48
N SER A 47 24.14 -23.78 0.11
CA SER A 47 25.39 -23.28 0.64
C SER A 47 25.86 -22.07 -0.17
N TYR A 48 26.31 -21.03 0.52
CA TYR A 48 26.87 -19.84 -0.09
C TYR A 48 28.36 -19.81 0.22
N ASN A 49 29.19 -19.81 -0.82
CA ASN A 49 30.66 -19.86 -0.68
C ASN A 49 31.30 -18.45 -0.71
N ASN A 50 30.50 -17.40 -0.62
CA ASN A 50 30.97 -16.01 -0.58
C ASN A 50 31.55 -15.69 0.81
N PRO A 51 32.56 -14.79 0.92
CA PRO A 51 33.11 -14.31 2.19
C PRO A 51 32.16 -13.29 2.85
N VAL A 52 30.87 -13.61 2.91
CA VAL A 52 29.79 -12.81 3.47
C VAL A 52 29.19 -13.59 4.62
N ASN A 53 28.99 -12.94 5.77
CA ASN A 53 28.32 -13.57 6.90
C ASN A 53 26.82 -13.69 6.61
N ILE A 54 26.31 -14.91 6.42
CA ILE A 54 24.89 -15.15 6.16
C ILE A 54 24.23 -15.71 7.42
N LEU A 55 23.27 -14.95 7.94
CA LEU A 55 22.48 -15.28 9.13
C LEU A 55 21.08 -15.69 8.69
N GLN A 56 20.51 -16.71 9.33
CA GLN A 56 19.12 -17.08 9.13
C GLN A 56 18.22 -16.30 10.07
N TRP A 57 17.08 -15.81 9.57
CA TRP A 57 16.14 -15.02 10.37
C TRP A 57 15.60 -15.83 11.56
N ASN A 58 15.21 -17.08 11.34
CA ASN A 58 14.68 -17.95 12.40
C ASN A 58 15.71 -18.20 13.49
N ASP A 59 16.96 -18.51 13.13
CA ASP A 59 18.06 -18.61 14.08
C ASP A 59 18.21 -17.35 14.94
N LEU A 60 18.11 -16.16 14.34
CA LEU A 60 18.22 -14.91 15.08
C LEU A 60 17.07 -14.76 16.07
N VAL A 61 15.84 -15.09 15.68
CA VAL A 61 14.67 -15.02 16.58
C VAL A 61 14.80 -16.02 17.73
N GLU A 62 15.18 -17.28 17.44
CA GLU A 62 15.30 -18.33 18.44
C GLU A 62 16.44 -18.08 19.43
N LYS A 63 17.59 -17.58 18.94
CA LYS A 63 18.79 -17.34 19.77
C LYS A 63 18.71 -16.05 20.57
N ASN A 64 17.87 -15.08 20.17
CA ASN A 64 17.77 -13.76 20.81
C ASN A 64 16.42 -13.55 21.50
N THR A 65 16.10 -14.41 22.46
CA THR A 65 14.97 -14.21 23.38
C THR A 65 15.23 -13.04 24.35
N ASP A 66 14.22 -12.58 25.10
CA ASP A 66 14.32 -11.40 25.98
C ASP A 66 15.50 -11.44 26.96
N ASP A 67 15.93 -12.63 27.39
CA ASP A 67 17.08 -12.80 28.30
C ASP A 67 18.43 -12.83 27.58
N ALA A 68 18.47 -13.02 26.26
CA ALA A 68 19.71 -13.09 25.48
C ALA A 68 20.53 -11.80 25.59
N TRP A 69 19.86 -10.65 25.71
CA TRP A 69 20.50 -9.35 25.91
C TRP A 69 21.35 -9.30 27.19
N LYS A 70 20.92 -9.99 28.25
CA LYS A 70 21.62 -10.02 29.55
C LYS A 70 22.94 -10.80 29.49
N ASN A 71 23.09 -11.66 28.50
CA ASN A 71 24.24 -12.55 28.34
C ASN A 71 25.26 -12.03 27.31
N ILE A 72 25.09 -10.81 26.79
CA ILE A 72 26.03 -10.23 25.83
C ILE A 72 27.34 -9.88 26.55
N GLU A 73 28.42 -10.59 26.22
CA GLU A 73 29.73 -10.38 26.84
C GLU A 73 30.52 -9.20 26.24
N SER A 74 30.12 -8.73 25.04
CA SER A 74 30.77 -7.61 24.36
C SER A 74 30.65 -6.32 25.16
N GLU A 75 31.79 -5.72 25.53
CA GLU A 75 31.85 -4.48 26.30
C GLU A 75 31.13 -3.31 25.62
N GLU A 76 31.10 -3.28 24.28
CA GLU A 76 30.39 -2.26 23.50
C GLU A 76 28.88 -2.28 23.76
N TYR A 77 28.31 -3.47 23.96
CA TYR A 77 26.87 -3.65 24.15
C TYR A 77 26.47 -3.81 25.62
N LYS A 78 27.41 -4.10 26.53
CA LYS A 78 27.14 -4.17 27.98
C LYS A 78 26.56 -2.88 28.55
N ASN A 79 26.95 -1.73 28.01
CA ASN A 79 26.47 -0.42 28.43
C ASN A 79 25.33 0.12 27.55
N TYR A 80 24.88 -0.64 26.54
CA TYR A 80 23.79 -0.21 25.68
C TYR A 80 22.46 -0.37 26.40
N ASP A 81 21.80 0.76 26.66
CA ASP A 81 20.46 0.80 27.24
C ASP A 81 19.44 1.05 26.12
N PHE A 82 18.76 -0.03 25.72
CA PHE A 82 17.73 0.03 24.67
C PHE A 82 16.62 1.03 24.98
N ASN A 83 16.21 1.17 26.25
CA ASN A 83 15.13 2.08 26.62
C ASN A 83 15.57 3.54 26.55
N GLU A 84 16.78 3.85 27.00
CA GLU A 84 17.34 5.20 26.87
C GLU A 84 17.61 5.55 25.40
N GLU A 85 18.08 4.59 24.59
CA GLU A 85 18.24 4.80 23.16
C GLU A 85 16.91 5.07 22.45
N ILE A 86 15.84 4.33 22.76
CA ILE A 86 14.50 4.64 22.23
C ILE A 86 14.07 6.06 22.60
N LYS A 87 14.33 6.50 23.83
CA LYS A 87 13.99 7.86 24.29
C LYS A 87 14.83 8.94 23.59
N SER A 88 16.03 8.60 23.12
CA SER A 88 16.93 9.53 22.45
C SER A 88 16.48 9.87 21.02
N ILE A 89 15.71 8.98 20.38
CA ILE A 89 15.20 9.13 19.01
C ILE A 89 14.27 10.34 18.90
N LYS A 90 14.58 11.25 17.97
CA LYS A 90 13.79 12.44 17.69
C LYS A 90 12.94 12.26 16.44
N ARG A 91 11.84 13.02 16.37
CA ARG A 91 11.00 13.09 15.16
C ARG A 91 11.75 13.60 13.92
N SER A 92 12.83 14.33 14.10
CA SER A 92 13.68 14.83 13.01
C SER A 92 14.62 13.76 12.44
N ASP A 93 14.86 12.68 13.18
CA ASP A 93 15.85 11.68 12.79
C ASP A 93 15.30 10.84 11.64
N THR A 94 16.21 10.41 10.76
CA THR A 94 15.89 9.60 9.59
C THR A 94 15.38 8.23 10.04
N ALA A 95 14.13 7.92 9.69
CA ALA A 95 13.51 6.63 9.94
C ALA A 95 13.77 5.63 8.82
N CYS A 96 13.73 6.09 7.56
CA CYS A 96 14.01 5.24 6.41
C CYS A 96 14.58 6.02 5.22
N ILE A 97 15.19 5.28 4.29
CA ILE A 97 15.67 5.80 3.01
C ILE A 97 14.94 5.06 1.90
N ILE A 98 14.18 5.78 1.09
CA ILE A 98 13.44 5.20 -0.04
C ILE A 98 14.09 5.63 -1.34
N TYR A 99 14.55 4.66 -2.12
CA TYR A 99 15.19 4.93 -3.40
C TYR A 99 14.16 5.14 -4.51
N THR A 100 14.31 6.24 -5.26
CA THR A 100 13.52 6.55 -6.45
C THR A 100 14.41 6.54 -7.69
N SER A 101 13.82 6.33 -8.88
CA SER A 101 14.58 6.20 -10.13
C SER A 101 15.39 7.44 -10.52
N GLY A 102 15.14 8.60 -9.92
CA GLY A 102 15.78 9.86 -10.26
C GLY A 102 15.56 10.26 -11.73
N THR A 103 16.00 11.46 -12.11
CA THR A 103 15.94 11.97 -13.49
C THR A 103 17.24 11.79 -14.27
N GLY A 104 18.27 11.19 -13.66
CA GLY A 104 19.66 11.22 -14.15
C GLY A 104 20.43 9.89 -14.08
N GLY A 105 19.74 8.75 -14.19
CA GLY A 105 20.36 7.43 -14.23
C GLY A 105 20.32 6.70 -12.89
N ASN A 106 21.21 7.04 -11.96
CA ASN A 106 21.32 6.31 -10.69
C ASN A 106 20.15 6.63 -9.73
N PRO A 107 19.61 5.62 -9.02
CA PRO A 107 18.58 5.85 -8.00
C PRO A 107 19.04 6.81 -6.90
N LYS A 108 18.12 7.67 -6.44
CA LYS A 108 18.37 8.63 -5.35
C LYS A 108 17.65 8.18 -4.08
N GLY A 109 18.36 8.18 -2.95
CA GLY A 109 17.79 7.87 -1.64
C GLY A 109 17.10 9.09 -1.03
N VAL A 110 15.78 9.03 -0.90
CA VAL A 110 14.99 10.03 -0.16
C VAL A 110 14.99 9.65 1.31
N MET A 111 15.59 10.49 2.14
CA MET A 111 15.60 10.30 3.59
C MET A 111 14.28 10.81 4.19
N LEU A 112 13.53 9.92 4.83
CA LEU A 112 12.27 10.25 5.49
C LEU A 112 12.46 10.18 7.00
N SER A 113 12.06 11.24 7.70
CA SER A 113 12.12 11.27 9.16
C SER A 113 10.93 10.56 9.80
N HIS A 114 11.09 10.15 11.07
CA HIS A 114 9.99 9.62 11.86
C HIS A 114 8.79 10.58 11.88
N GLY A 115 9.05 11.87 12.03
CA GLY A 115 8.05 12.91 12.09
C GLY A 115 7.24 13.04 10.81
N ALA A 116 7.87 12.92 9.63
CA ALA A 116 7.20 13.02 8.34
C ALA A 116 6.22 11.87 8.11
N MET A 117 6.65 10.64 8.42
CA MET A 117 5.81 9.44 8.31
C MET A 117 4.65 9.46 9.30
N LEU A 118 4.90 9.87 10.56
CA LEU A 118 3.87 10.01 11.58
C LEU A 118 2.84 11.10 11.22
N SER A 119 3.27 12.20 10.59
CA SER A 119 2.36 13.23 10.10
C SER A 119 1.43 12.68 9.03
N ASN A 120 1.94 11.89 8.08
CA ASN A 120 1.10 11.22 7.09
C ASN A 120 0.13 10.19 7.73
N CYS A 121 0.58 9.40 8.70
CA CYS A 121 -0.30 8.47 9.41
C CYS A 121 -1.43 9.23 10.16
N SER A 122 -1.11 10.37 10.75
CA SER A 122 -2.08 11.22 11.45
C SER A 122 -3.09 11.85 10.48
N GLY A 123 -2.61 12.38 9.35
CA GLY A 123 -3.46 12.90 8.27
C GLY A 123 -4.39 11.84 7.70
N ALA A 124 -3.88 10.62 7.46
CA ALA A 124 -4.68 9.48 7.02
C ALA A 124 -5.80 9.13 8.01
N LYS A 125 -5.49 9.13 9.31
CA LYS A 125 -6.46 8.87 10.38
C LYS A 125 -7.56 9.91 10.40
N ILE A 126 -7.21 11.19 10.26
CA ILE A 126 -8.18 12.30 10.22
C ILE A 126 -9.06 12.19 8.97
N LEU A 127 -8.45 11.98 7.80
CA LEU A 127 -9.18 11.85 6.53
C LEU A 127 -10.20 10.71 6.55
N LEU A 128 -9.83 9.58 7.16
CA LEU A 128 -10.65 8.37 7.18
C LEU A 128 -11.48 8.20 8.46
N GLN A 129 -11.48 9.18 9.37
CA GLN A 129 -12.12 9.08 10.68
C GLN A 129 -13.57 8.60 10.60
N ASN A 130 -14.38 9.22 9.73
CA ASN A 130 -15.79 8.87 9.54
C ASN A 130 -16.01 7.45 8.99
N LEU A 131 -15.02 6.89 8.27
CA LEU A 131 -15.12 5.53 7.76
C LEU A 131 -14.70 4.50 8.81
N LEU A 132 -13.78 4.87 9.70
CA LEU A 132 -13.21 4.04 10.76
C LEU A 132 -14.06 4.01 12.03
N GLU A 133 -14.83 5.07 12.30
CA GLU A 133 -15.65 5.18 13.50
C GLU A 133 -16.65 4.02 13.63
N GLY A 134 -16.70 3.42 14.81
CA GLY A 134 -17.61 2.31 15.13
C GLY A 134 -17.27 0.97 14.45
N MET A 135 -16.07 0.81 13.88
CA MET A 135 -15.63 -0.48 13.33
C MET A 135 -15.00 -1.36 14.41
N ASP A 136 -15.51 -2.58 14.57
CA ASP A 136 -14.94 -3.59 15.47
C ASP A 136 -13.69 -4.27 14.87
N GLU A 137 -13.60 -4.34 13.54
CA GLU A 137 -12.46 -4.88 12.80
C GLU A 137 -12.15 -4.04 11.56
N ILE A 138 -10.86 -3.88 11.25
CA ILE A 138 -10.40 -3.17 10.06
C ILE A 138 -9.56 -4.15 9.22
N LYS A 139 -9.97 -4.40 7.97
CA LYS A 139 -9.28 -5.30 7.04
C LYS A 139 -8.71 -4.48 5.90
N PHE A 140 -7.40 -4.56 5.72
CA PHE A 140 -6.68 -3.88 4.65
C PHE A 140 -6.04 -4.92 3.73
N LEU A 141 -6.29 -4.81 2.42
CA LEU A 141 -5.65 -5.67 1.42
C LEU A 141 -4.44 -4.94 0.81
N SER A 142 -3.24 -5.39 1.16
CA SER A 142 -1.96 -4.89 0.66
C SER A 142 -1.52 -5.71 -0.55
N TRP A 143 -1.04 -5.03 -1.59
CA TRP A 143 -0.51 -5.68 -2.80
C TRP A 143 0.56 -4.84 -3.52
N LEU A 144 0.74 -3.58 -3.12
CA LEU A 144 1.80 -2.73 -3.64
C LEU A 144 3.13 -3.13 -3.00
N PRO A 145 4.27 -2.95 -3.69
CA PRO A 145 5.57 -3.25 -3.10
C PRO A 145 5.85 -2.38 -1.86
N LEU A 146 6.29 -3.00 -0.75
CA LEU A 146 6.69 -2.30 0.48
C LEU A 146 7.91 -1.38 0.33
N SER A 147 8.65 -1.51 -0.77
CA SER A 147 9.74 -0.60 -1.14
C SER A 147 9.25 0.75 -1.68
N HIS A 148 7.98 0.83 -2.08
CA HIS A 148 7.37 2.07 -2.56
C HIS A 148 6.87 2.89 -1.37
N SER A 149 7.18 4.19 -1.33
CA SER A 149 6.85 5.10 -0.22
C SER A 149 5.39 5.09 0.20
N TYR A 150 4.48 4.99 -0.78
CA TYR A 150 3.04 4.85 -0.55
C TYR A 150 2.72 3.66 0.36
N GLU A 151 3.08 2.44 -0.03
CA GLU A 151 2.79 1.24 0.76
C GLU A 151 3.63 1.18 2.05
N HIS A 152 4.87 1.65 1.97
CA HIS A 152 5.78 1.73 3.11
C HIS A 152 5.24 2.60 4.25
N THR A 153 4.45 3.64 3.94
CA THR A 153 3.81 4.46 4.98
C THR A 153 2.52 3.81 5.47
N LEU A 154 1.79 3.16 4.56
CA LEU A 154 0.53 2.50 4.90
C LEU A 154 0.71 1.34 5.88
N GLN A 155 1.82 0.60 5.84
CA GLN A 155 2.09 -0.43 6.87
C GLN A 155 2.10 0.16 8.30
N PHE A 156 2.64 1.37 8.50
CA PHE A 156 2.64 1.99 9.83
C PHE A 156 1.28 2.55 10.18
N PHE A 157 0.56 3.10 9.20
CA PHE A 157 -0.81 3.56 9.40
C PHE A 157 -1.74 2.39 9.79
N THR A 158 -1.68 1.26 9.08
CA THR A 158 -2.52 0.08 9.35
C THR A 158 -2.21 -0.51 10.72
N LEU A 159 -0.94 -0.61 11.10
CA LEU A 159 -0.54 -0.98 12.47
C LEU A 159 -1.09 0.01 13.51
N GLY A 160 -0.97 1.32 13.25
CA GLY A 160 -1.41 2.38 14.16
C GLY A 160 -2.93 2.46 14.38
N ILE A 161 -3.73 1.92 13.47
CA ILE A 161 -5.20 1.81 13.62
C ILE A 161 -5.67 0.40 14.02
N GLY A 162 -4.75 -0.54 14.28
CA GLY A 162 -5.09 -1.92 14.65
C GLY A 162 -5.73 -2.72 13.51
N ALA A 163 -5.38 -2.42 12.26
CA ALA A 163 -5.91 -3.14 11.10
C ALA A 163 -5.23 -4.50 10.90
N GLN A 164 -6.01 -5.47 10.45
CA GLN A 164 -5.56 -6.74 9.91
C GLN A 164 -5.09 -6.51 8.46
N VAL A 165 -3.81 -6.75 8.20
CA VAL A 165 -3.23 -6.60 6.87
C VAL A 165 -3.17 -7.97 6.19
N TYR A 166 -3.85 -8.08 5.05
CA TYR A 166 -3.81 -9.25 4.19
C TYR A 166 -2.93 -8.92 2.99
N TYR A 167 -1.92 -9.75 2.72
CA TYR A 167 -1.07 -9.58 1.54
C TYR A 167 -1.62 -10.40 0.39
N ALA A 168 -1.86 -9.75 -0.75
CA ALA A 168 -2.29 -10.44 -1.96
C ALA A 168 -1.15 -11.31 -2.51
N GLU A 169 -1.50 -12.49 -3.01
CA GLU A 169 -0.54 -13.44 -3.59
C GLU A 169 0.04 -12.94 -4.92
N GLY A 170 -0.68 -12.02 -5.57
CA GLY A 170 -0.30 -11.44 -6.84
C GLY A 170 -1.41 -10.58 -7.44
N ILE A 171 -1.07 -9.78 -8.44
CA ILE A 171 -2.01 -8.89 -9.13
C ILE A 171 -3.12 -9.67 -9.88
N ASP A 172 -2.82 -10.89 -10.33
CA ASP A 172 -3.75 -11.78 -11.02
C ASP A 172 -4.78 -12.40 -10.06
N LYS A 173 -4.40 -12.60 -8.79
CA LYS A 173 -5.27 -13.10 -7.72
C LYS A 173 -6.04 -12.02 -6.97
N LEU A 174 -5.70 -10.75 -7.18
CA LEU A 174 -6.22 -9.64 -6.39
C LEU A 174 -7.74 -9.60 -6.25
N VAL A 175 -8.50 -9.83 -7.33
CA VAL A 175 -9.98 -9.86 -7.26
C VAL A 175 -10.50 -11.08 -6.50
N VAL A 176 -9.80 -12.22 -6.59
CA VAL A 176 -10.12 -13.43 -5.81
C VAL A 176 -9.86 -13.18 -4.33
N ASN A 177 -8.67 -12.66 -3.98
CA ASN A 177 -8.33 -12.33 -2.61
C ASN A 177 -9.28 -11.27 -2.01
N MET A 178 -9.73 -10.28 -2.79
CA MET A 178 -10.78 -9.34 -2.35
C MET A 178 -12.09 -10.06 -2.00
N GLY A 179 -12.46 -11.10 -2.75
CA GLY A 179 -13.64 -11.90 -2.46
C GLY A 179 -13.51 -12.76 -1.20
N GLU A 180 -12.32 -13.30 -0.94
CA GLU A 180 -12.01 -14.13 0.24
C GLU A 180 -11.89 -13.28 1.51
N VAL A 181 -11.11 -12.21 1.46
CA VAL A 181 -10.80 -11.35 2.60
C VAL A 181 -11.95 -10.41 2.95
N SER A 182 -12.70 -9.96 1.94
CA SER A 182 -13.67 -8.88 2.09
C SER A 182 -13.05 -7.65 2.75
N PRO A 183 -12.08 -6.97 2.10
CA PRO A 183 -11.36 -5.85 2.70
C PRO A 183 -12.23 -4.59 2.82
N HIS A 184 -11.99 -3.81 3.86
CA HIS A 184 -12.59 -2.49 4.05
C HIS A 184 -11.84 -1.43 3.25
N PHE A 185 -10.51 -1.54 3.19
CA PHE A 185 -9.64 -0.56 2.57
C PHE A 185 -8.61 -1.23 1.68
N MET A 186 -8.26 -0.56 0.60
CA MET A 186 -7.19 -0.97 -0.31
C MET A 186 -6.67 0.26 -1.06
N THR A 187 -5.36 0.31 -1.26
CA THR A 187 -4.70 1.31 -2.08
C THR A 187 -4.31 0.72 -3.43
N ALA A 188 -4.34 1.53 -4.47
CA ALA A 188 -3.95 1.10 -5.80
C ALA A 188 -3.42 2.25 -6.64
N VAL A 189 -2.71 1.92 -7.71
CA VAL A 189 -2.26 2.87 -8.73
C VAL A 189 -3.26 2.99 -9.87
N PRO A 190 -3.35 4.12 -10.60
CA PRO A 190 -4.28 4.32 -11.73
C PRO A 190 -4.38 3.15 -12.73
N ARG A 191 -3.26 2.53 -13.08
CA ARG A 191 -3.23 1.38 -14.01
C ARG A 191 -4.08 0.19 -13.55
N PHE A 192 -4.24 -0.01 -12.25
CA PHE A 192 -5.14 -1.03 -11.71
C PHE A 192 -6.60 -0.72 -12.08
N TYR A 193 -7.02 0.53 -11.91
CA TYR A 193 -8.38 0.97 -12.22
C TYR A 193 -8.65 0.92 -13.73
N ASP A 194 -7.68 1.27 -14.57
CA ASP A 194 -7.78 1.13 -16.04
C ASP A 194 -7.99 -0.35 -16.44
N SER A 195 -7.21 -1.23 -15.83
CA SER A 195 -7.31 -2.68 -16.04
C SER A 195 -8.65 -3.23 -15.53
N LEU A 196 -9.14 -2.70 -14.42
CA LEU A 196 -10.43 -3.06 -13.85
C LEU A 196 -11.58 -2.63 -14.76
N HIS A 197 -11.58 -1.37 -15.19
CA HIS A 197 -12.55 -0.84 -16.16
C HIS A 197 -12.57 -1.68 -17.43
N THR A 198 -11.40 -2.01 -17.99
CA THR A 198 -11.28 -2.85 -19.18
C THR A 198 -11.91 -4.22 -18.97
N ARG A 199 -11.59 -4.90 -17.85
CA ARG A 199 -12.13 -6.22 -17.52
C ARG A 199 -13.63 -6.21 -17.31
N ILE A 200 -14.17 -5.21 -16.60
CA ILE A 200 -15.62 -5.06 -16.40
C ILE A 200 -16.32 -4.84 -17.75
N SER A 201 -15.81 -3.92 -18.58
CA SER A 201 -16.38 -3.61 -19.88
C SER A 201 -16.36 -4.80 -20.85
N GLN A 202 -15.26 -5.56 -20.89
CA GLN A 202 -15.17 -6.79 -21.68
C GLN A 202 -16.12 -7.88 -21.15
N GLY A 203 -16.22 -8.03 -19.83
CA GLY A 203 -17.17 -8.96 -19.20
C GLY A 203 -18.62 -8.63 -19.54
N LEU A 204 -18.96 -7.35 -19.56
CA LEU A 204 -20.30 -6.87 -19.90
C LEU A 204 -20.69 -7.16 -21.36
N LYS A 205 -19.75 -7.04 -22.31
CA LYS A 205 -19.99 -7.38 -23.73
C LYS A 205 -20.43 -8.83 -23.93
N LYS A 206 -20.05 -9.73 -23.02
CA LYS A 206 -20.44 -11.15 -23.02
C LYS A 206 -21.80 -11.43 -22.38
N GLN A 207 -22.42 -10.44 -21.72
CA GLN A 207 -23.71 -10.59 -21.07
C GLN A 207 -24.88 -10.32 -22.03
N GLY A 208 -26.08 -10.79 -21.68
CA GLY A 208 -27.29 -10.52 -22.46
C GLY A 208 -27.69 -9.03 -22.49
N LYS A 209 -28.49 -8.65 -23.50
CA LYS A 209 -28.92 -7.25 -23.74
C LYS A 209 -29.55 -6.58 -22.52
N LEU A 210 -30.30 -7.35 -21.71
CA LEU A 210 -30.90 -6.84 -20.48
C LEU A 210 -29.83 -6.38 -19.48
N SER A 211 -28.84 -7.21 -19.19
CA SER A 211 -27.72 -6.87 -18.31
C SER A 211 -26.95 -5.67 -18.81
N GLN A 212 -26.69 -5.60 -20.13
CA GLN A 212 -26.04 -4.44 -20.75
C GLN A 212 -26.87 -3.16 -20.56
N SER A 213 -28.18 -3.21 -20.77
CA SER A 213 -29.09 -2.08 -20.57
C SER A 213 -29.14 -1.60 -19.12
N LEU A 214 -29.20 -2.52 -18.15
CA LEU A 214 -29.14 -2.20 -16.73
C LEU A 214 -27.82 -1.52 -16.36
N PHE A 215 -26.70 -2.01 -16.90
CA PHE A 215 -25.38 -1.43 -16.65
C PHE A 215 -25.25 -0.03 -17.25
N SER A 216 -25.68 0.17 -18.51
CA SER A 216 -25.71 1.49 -19.15
C SER A 216 -26.60 2.47 -18.40
N SER A 217 -27.76 2.03 -17.91
CA SER A 217 -28.65 2.85 -17.07
C SER A 217 -28.00 3.21 -15.73
N THR A 218 -27.26 2.28 -15.13
CA THR A 218 -26.50 2.49 -13.88
C THR A 218 -25.43 3.54 -14.08
N LEU A 219 -24.66 3.44 -15.17
CA LEU A 219 -23.63 4.41 -15.53
C LEU A 219 -24.23 5.79 -15.79
N ARG A 220 -25.31 5.88 -16.58
CA ARG A 220 -25.99 7.15 -16.88
C ARG A 220 -26.45 7.86 -15.60
N LEU A 221 -27.18 7.15 -14.74
CA LEU A 221 -27.69 7.72 -13.49
C LEU A 221 -26.58 8.03 -12.48
N GLY A 222 -25.54 7.19 -12.41
CA GLY A 222 -24.38 7.44 -11.58
C GLY A 222 -23.59 8.69 -11.99
N LYS A 223 -23.37 8.88 -13.31
CA LYS A 223 -22.74 10.09 -13.87
C LYS A 223 -23.54 11.35 -13.55
N LYS A 224 -24.87 11.29 -13.77
CA LYS A 224 -25.80 12.36 -13.45
C LYS A 224 -25.70 12.77 -11.96
N LYS A 225 -25.71 11.78 -11.06
CA LYS A 225 -25.56 12.00 -9.61
C LYS A 225 -24.20 12.61 -9.26
N TYR A 226 -23.11 12.14 -9.87
CA TYR A 226 -21.76 12.68 -9.65
C TYR A 226 -21.67 14.16 -10.05
N ASN A 227 -22.28 14.55 -11.18
CA ASN A 227 -22.31 15.93 -11.66
C ASN A 227 -23.21 16.87 -10.83
N GLY A 228 -23.87 16.36 -9.78
CA GLY A 228 -24.81 17.13 -8.96
C GLY A 228 -26.14 17.42 -9.66
N GLU A 229 -26.46 16.73 -10.76
CA GLU A 229 -27.72 16.88 -11.46
C GLU A 229 -28.88 16.22 -10.69
N LYS A 230 -30.03 16.88 -10.64
CA LYS A 230 -31.22 16.34 -9.97
C LYS A 230 -31.81 15.17 -10.78
N LEU A 231 -31.99 14.02 -10.12
CA LEU A 231 -32.73 12.89 -10.66
C LEU A 231 -34.23 13.15 -10.58
N SER A 232 -34.98 12.80 -11.63
CA SER A 232 -36.44 12.81 -11.58
C SER A 232 -36.98 11.75 -10.60
N PHE A 233 -38.26 11.81 -10.25
CA PHE A 233 -38.87 10.81 -9.37
C PHE A 233 -38.70 9.37 -9.92
N VAL A 234 -38.95 9.19 -11.22
CA VAL A 234 -38.78 7.89 -11.90
C VAL A 234 -37.31 7.46 -11.92
N GLU A 235 -36.38 8.40 -12.16
CA GLU A 235 -34.95 8.12 -12.12
C GLU A 235 -34.47 7.73 -10.72
N ASN A 236 -35.02 8.33 -9.66
CA ASN A 236 -34.70 7.95 -8.28
C ASN A 236 -35.15 6.52 -7.97
N ILE A 237 -36.39 6.14 -8.35
CA ILE A 237 -36.89 4.77 -8.19
C ILE A 237 -36.01 3.80 -8.98
N THR A 238 -35.70 4.14 -10.24
CA THR A 238 -34.85 3.33 -11.11
C THR A 238 -33.46 3.18 -10.51
N ASN A 239 -32.87 4.25 -9.99
CA ASN A 239 -31.55 4.22 -9.37
C ASN A 239 -31.54 3.29 -8.14
N ASN A 240 -32.56 3.33 -7.29
CA ASN A 240 -32.67 2.45 -6.12
C ASN A 240 -32.78 0.97 -6.53
N ILE A 241 -33.44 0.68 -7.65
CA ILE A 241 -33.50 -0.68 -8.21
C ILE A 241 -32.12 -1.10 -8.73
N LEU A 242 -31.44 -0.21 -9.47
CA LEU A 242 -30.09 -0.47 -10.01
C LEU A 242 -29.04 -0.62 -8.92
N ASP A 243 -29.19 0.06 -7.78
CA ASP A 243 -28.35 -0.17 -6.60
C ASP A 243 -28.40 -1.64 -6.17
N LYS A 244 -29.61 -2.22 -6.11
CA LYS A 244 -29.80 -3.62 -5.71
C LYS A 244 -29.37 -4.60 -6.79
N LEU A 245 -29.69 -4.33 -8.06
CA LEU A 245 -29.48 -5.28 -9.16
C LEU A 245 -28.06 -5.24 -9.73
N VAL A 246 -27.41 -4.08 -9.72
CA VAL A 246 -26.10 -3.86 -10.33
C VAL A 246 -25.06 -3.54 -9.26
N ARG A 247 -25.17 -2.41 -8.56
CA ARG A 247 -24.09 -1.92 -7.66
C ARG A 247 -23.79 -2.89 -6.52
N ARG A 248 -24.81 -3.48 -5.88
CA ARG A 248 -24.62 -4.53 -4.86
C ARG A 248 -23.92 -5.77 -5.42
N LYS A 249 -24.20 -6.18 -6.66
CA LYS A 249 -23.52 -7.32 -7.29
C LYS A 249 -22.06 -7.00 -7.61
N VAL A 250 -21.80 -5.77 -8.10
CA VAL A 250 -20.44 -5.27 -8.33
C VAL A 250 -19.68 -5.26 -7.01
N ASN A 251 -20.21 -4.63 -5.96
CA ASN A 251 -19.58 -4.57 -4.64
C ASN A 251 -19.31 -5.97 -4.06
N LYS A 252 -20.26 -6.91 -4.14
CA LYS A 252 -20.07 -8.30 -3.69
C LYS A 252 -18.91 -9.01 -4.38
N ARG A 253 -18.61 -8.67 -5.64
CA ARG A 253 -17.47 -9.25 -6.36
C ARG A 253 -16.12 -8.80 -5.81
N PHE A 254 -16.10 -7.71 -5.05
CA PHE A 254 -14.93 -7.18 -4.34
C PHE A 254 -15.05 -7.41 -2.82
N GLY A 255 -15.80 -8.43 -2.40
CA GLY A 255 -16.01 -8.78 -1.00
C GLY A 255 -17.16 -8.06 -0.29
N GLY A 256 -17.68 -6.97 -0.87
CA GLY A 256 -18.92 -6.34 -0.41
C GLY A 256 -18.81 -5.44 0.83
N SER A 257 -17.63 -5.34 1.42
CA SER A 257 -17.34 -4.53 2.62
C SER A 257 -16.49 -3.28 2.33
N LEU A 258 -16.07 -3.07 1.08
CA LEU A 258 -15.24 -1.93 0.70
C LEU A 258 -15.84 -0.59 1.17
N LYS A 259 -15.05 0.15 1.94
CA LYS A 259 -15.32 1.51 2.39
C LYS A 259 -14.51 2.54 1.61
N ALA A 260 -13.30 2.19 1.17
CA ALA A 260 -12.49 3.06 0.31
C ALA A 260 -11.50 2.28 -0.58
N LEU A 261 -11.42 2.67 -1.85
CA LEU A 261 -10.35 2.30 -2.78
C LEU A 261 -9.56 3.57 -3.09
N ILE A 262 -8.32 3.69 -2.61
CA ILE A 262 -7.57 4.95 -2.72
C ILE A 262 -6.55 4.89 -3.86
N SER A 263 -6.78 5.70 -4.89
CA SER A 263 -5.89 5.87 -6.03
C SER A 263 -4.76 6.86 -5.73
N GLY A 264 -3.52 6.50 -6.05
CA GLY A 264 -2.36 7.38 -5.88
C GLY A 264 -1.16 6.99 -6.74
N GLY A 265 -0.10 7.80 -6.71
CA GLY A 265 1.17 7.55 -7.41
C GLY A 265 1.22 7.96 -8.89
N SER A 266 0.08 8.18 -9.54
CA SER A 266 -0.01 8.89 -10.83
C SER A 266 -1.41 9.46 -11.04
N ALA A 267 -1.62 10.19 -12.13
CA ALA A 267 -2.93 10.77 -12.46
C ALA A 267 -3.95 9.67 -12.79
N LEU A 268 -5.10 9.71 -12.11
CA LEU A 268 -6.25 8.86 -12.41
C LEU A 268 -6.97 9.39 -13.65
N ASN A 269 -7.27 8.52 -14.61
CA ASN A 269 -8.10 8.90 -15.75
C ASN A 269 -9.53 9.23 -15.26
N PHE A 270 -9.98 10.45 -15.55
CA PHE A 270 -11.28 10.95 -15.10
C PHE A 270 -12.46 10.05 -15.51
N GLU A 271 -12.50 9.61 -16.78
CA GLU A 271 -13.59 8.77 -17.28
C GLU A 271 -13.60 7.38 -16.61
N VAL A 272 -12.42 6.82 -16.33
CA VAL A 272 -12.29 5.55 -15.59
C VAL A 272 -12.76 5.73 -14.15
N GLY A 273 -12.32 6.79 -13.48
CA GLY A 273 -12.77 7.11 -12.12
C GLY A 273 -14.29 7.32 -12.05
N LEU A 274 -14.85 8.05 -13.01
CA LEU A 274 -16.27 8.35 -13.10
C LEU A 274 -17.09 7.09 -13.38
N TYR A 275 -16.60 6.22 -14.25
CA TYR A 275 -17.20 4.91 -14.53
C TYR A 275 -17.30 4.06 -13.26
N LEU A 276 -16.19 3.89 -12.54
CA LEU A 276 -16.14 3.04 -11.34
C LEU A 276 -16.96 3.62 -10.19
N THR A 277 -16.92 4.94 -10.01
CA THR A 277 -17.78 5.67 -9.05
C THR A 277 -19.25 5.50 -9.40
N ALA A 278 -19.63 5.60 -10.68
CA ALA A 278 -21.00 5.40 -11.13
C ALA A 278 -21.51 3.97 -10.88
N LEU A 279 -20.61 2.98 -10.82
CA LEU A 279 -20.92 1.60 -10.42
C LEU A 279 -21.00 1.39 -8.90
N GLY A 280 -20.76 2.43 -8.11
CA GLY A 280 -20.86 2.39 -6.66
C GLY A 280 -19.60 1.88 -5.95
N LEU A 281 -18.44 1.92 -6.60
CA LEU A 281 -17.17 1.71 -5.92
C LEU A 281 -16.75 2.98 -5.19
N PRO A 282 -16.28 2.90 -3.92
CA PRO A 282 -15.93 4.06 -3.12
C PRO A 282 -14.50 4.54 -3.46
N LEU A 283 -14.33 5.11 -4.65
CA LEU A 283 -13.04 5.56 -5.15
C LEU A 283 -12.64 6.90 -4.54
N LEU A 284 -11.45 6.95 -3.92
CA LEU A 284 -10.78 8.18 -3.50
C LEU A 284 -9.55 8.38 -4.37
N GLN A 285 -9.07 9.61 -4.45
CA GLN A 285 -7.74 9.89 -5.01
C GLN A 285 -6.94 10.79 -4.09
N GLY A 286 -5.62 10.62 -4.14
CA GLY A 286 -4.65 11.48 -3.48
C GLY A 286 -3.42 11.71 -4.34
N TYR A 287 -2.67 12.73 -3.94
CA TYR A 287 -1.42 13.14 -4.56
C TYR A 287 -0.34 13.27 -3.51
N GLY A 288 0.87 12.92 -3.92
CA GLY A 288 2.09 13.21 -3.22
C GLY A 288 3.28 12.59 -3.92
N GLN A 289 4.43 12.71 -3.28
CA GLN A 289 5.72 12.22 -3.76
C GLN A 289 6.46 11.55 -2.60
N THR A 290 7.45 10.72 -2.89
CA THR A 290 8.26 10.07 -1.85
C THR A 290 8.85 11.10 -0.88
N GLU A 291 9.31 12.23 -1.40
CA GLU A 291 9.87 13.39 -0.69
C GLU A 291 8.90 14.04 0.32
N THR A 292 7.61 13.72 0.22
CA THR A 292 6.54 14.23 1.09
C THR A 292 5.97 13.17 2.03
N ALA A 293 6.60 12.00 2.07
CA ALA A 293 6.38 10.95 3.05
C ALA A 293 4.98 10.32 3.16
N PRO A 294 4.19 9.97 2.12
CA PRO A 294 4.27 10.14 0.67
C PRO A 294 3.06 10.91 0.09
N VAL A 295 2.19 11.46 0.94
CA VAL A 295 0.91 12.11 0.58
C VAL A 295 0.96 13.57 1.00
N VAL A 296 0.50 14.44 0.10
CA VAL A 296 0.36 15.89 0.30
C VAL A 296 -1.11 16.28 0.41
N SER A 297 -1.97 15.62 -0.37
CA SER A 297 -3.40 15.93 -0.43
C SER A 297 -4.22 14.72 -0.82
N ALA A 298 -5.44 14.62 -0.30
CA ALA A 298 -6.38 13.56 -0.66
C ALA A 298 -7.84 14.03 -0.62
N ASN A 299 -8.68 13.37 -1.43
CA ASN A 299 -10.12 13.57 -1.40
C ASN A 299 -10.70 12.97 -0.10
N PRO A 300 -11.49 13.74 0.65
CA PRO A 300 -12.21 13.15 1.77
C PRO A 300 -13.38 12.27 1.28
N PRO A 301 -13.71 11.16 1.96
CA PRO A 301 -14.75 10.23 1.54
C PRO A 301 -16.12 10.87 1.30
N GLU A 302 -16.48 11.89 2.09
CA GLU A 302 -17.76 12.60 1.98
C GLU A 302 -17.82 13.58 0.81
N LYS A 303 -16.67 13.92 0.19
CA LYS A 303 -16.61 14.93 -0.87
C LYS A 303 -15.55 14.59 -1.91
N VAL A 304 -15.74 13.45 -2.59
CA VAL A 304 -14.91 13.03 -3.71
C VAL A 304 -15.15 13.91 -4.93
N LYS A 305 -14.06 14.41 -5.52
CA LYS A 305 -14.02 15.18 -6.76
C LYS A 305 -12.90 14.65 -7.64
N LEU A 306 -13.25 13.88 -8.66
CA LEU A 306 -12.32 13.17 -9.55
C LEU A 306 -11.44 14.10 -10.39
N ASP A 307 -11.80 15.37 -10.50
CA ASP A 307 -11.04 16.44 -11.15
C ASP A 307 -10.00 17.12 -10.23
N THR A 308 -9.96 16.76 -8.94
CA THR A 308 -9.03 17.35 -7.96
C THR A 308 -8.39 16.29 -7.08
N VAL A 309 -7.15 16.49 -6.66
CA VAL A 309 -6.46 15.56 -5.74
C VAL A 309 -6.87 15.76 -4.27
N GLY A 310 -7.67 16.79 -3.97
CA GLY A 310 -8.32 17.00 -2.69
C GLY A 310 -7.69 18.09 -1.84
N LYS A 311 -7.96 18.05 -0.52
CA LYS A 311 -7.42 19.03 0.42
C LYS A 311 -6.06 18.59 0.93
N LEU A 312 -5.30 19.52 1.48
CA LEU A 312 -4.06 19.22 2.20
C LEU A 312 -4.33 18.15 3.27
N PHE A 313 -3.41 17.20 3.33
CA PHE A 313 -3.48 15.96 4.11
C PHE A 313 -3.00 16.16 5.55
#